data_AF-A0A0S6XAG3-F1
#
_entry.id   AF-A0A0S6XAG3-F1
#
_cell.length_a   1.000
_cell.length_b   1.000
_cell.length_c   1.000
_cell.angle_alpha   90.00
_cell.angle_beta   90.00
_cell.angle_gamma   90.00
#
_symmetry.space_group_name_H-M   'P 1'
#
loop_
_entity.id
_entity.type
_entity.pdbx_description
1 polymer ?
#
loop_
_entity_poly.entity_id
_entity_poly.type
_entity_poly.pdbx_seq_one_letter_code
_entity_poly.pdbx_strand_id
1 'polypeptide(L)'
;MSDDSATPDADQLTFLTLDEYGFALFVRWLYGGTLHGPKDFAGFTHYLALYCLAIRFGVEDLQDEAPAFRIEYVYTFTPGPNAMRNFLITTAAYRSLCDTPPAPGQFVSDSMKTLVARGGDVAADFAEALVRLSKNGLVDVRKGSDEDFHVRPDGKGVQGLEPYQDP
;
A
#
# COMPACT_ATOMS: atom_id res chain seq x y z
N MET A 1 -7.78 -35.13 -25.63
CA MET A 1 -7.44 -33.82 -26.20
C MET A 1 -8.38 -32.84 -25.53
N SER A 2 -7.90 -32.19 -24.48
CA SER A 2 -8.68 -31.26 -23.66
C SER A 2 -8.72 -29.92 -24.38
N ASP A 3 -9.93 -29.44 -24.66
CA ASP A 3 -10.19 -28.19 -25.35
C ASP A 3 -10.07 -27.05 -24.31
N ASP A 4 -8.92 -26.38 -24.31
CA ASP A 4 -8.49 -25.41 -23.28
C ASP A 4 -8.55 -23.97 -23.82
N SER A 5 -9.55 -23.65 -24.64
CA SER A 5 -9.80 -22.28 -25.09
C SER A 5 -10.92 -21.65 -24.27
N ALA A 6 -10.67 -21.42 -22.98
CA ALA A 6 -11.50 -20.50 -22.22
C ALA A 6 -11.34 -19.10 -22.83
N THR A 7 -12.38 -18.61 -23.51
CA THR A 7 -12.41 -17.25 -24.04
C THR A 7 -12.22 -16.29 -22.86
N PRO A 8 -11.20 -15.42 -22.87
CA PRO A 8 -10.96 -14.54 -21.74
C PRO A 8 -12.17 -13.63 -21.52
N ASP A 9 -12.57 -13.50 -20.27
CA ASP A 9 -13.73 -12.71 -19.86
C ASP A 9 -13.53 -11.23 -20.25
N ALA A 10 -14.60 -10.49 -20.49
CA ALA A 10 -14.52 -9.08 -20.85
C ALA A 10 -13.78 -8.27 -19.78
N ASP A 11 -13.89 -8.65 -18.50
CA ASP A 11 -13.13 -8.06 -17.38
C ASP A 11 -11.63 -8.44 -17.38
N GLN A 12 -11.24 -9.49 -18.11
CA GLN A 12 -9.85 -9.87 -18.36
C GLN A 12 -9.25 -9.13 -19.56
N LEU A 13 -10.08 -8.74 -20.53
CA LEU A 13 -9.66 -8.04 -21.76
C LEU A 13 -9.83 -6.52 -21.70
N THR A 14 -10.67 -6.01 -20.80
CA THR A 14 -10.96 -4.58 -20.69
C THR A 14 -10.51 -4.03 -19.35
N PHE A 15 -9.73 -2.97 -19.42
CA PHE A 15 -9.13 -2.31 -18.29
C PHE A 15 -10.00 -1.12 -17.85
N LEU A 16 -11.31 -1.35 -17.66
CA LEU A 16 -12.29 -0.28 -17.45
C LEU A 16 -12.07 0.52 -16.15
N THR A 17 -11.37 -0.04 -15.17
CA THR A 17 -11.05 0.61 -13.89
C THR A 17 -9.66 1.22 -13.84
N LEU A 18 -8.95 1.21 -14.97
CA LEU A 18 -7.52 1.40 -15.00
C LEU A 18 -7.23 2.86 -15.34
N ASP A 19 -6.62 3.58 -14.39
CA ASP A 19 -6.26 4.99 -14.57
C ASP A 19 -5.33 5.13 -15.78
N GLU A 20 -5.77 5.88 -16.80
CA GLU A 20 -5.05 6.03 -18.08
C GLU A 20 -3.61 6.51 -17.87
N TYR A 21 -3.43 7.44 -16.92
CA TYR A 21 -2.14 8.01 -16.58
C TYR A 21 -1.26 7.02 -15.78
N GLY A 22 -1.83 6.26 -14.84
CA GLY A 22 -1.16 5.14 -14.19
C GLY A 22 -0.70 4.07 -15.21
N PHE A 23 -1.54 3.75 -16.20
CA PHE A 23 -1.16 2.84 -17.27
C PHE A 23 -0.08 3.42 -18.19
N ALA A 24 -0.14 4.72 -18.48
CA ALA A 24 0.90 5.39 -19.26
C ALA A 24 2.26 5.33 -18.56
N LEU A 25 2.30 5.46 -17.24
CA LEU A 25 3.52 5.25 -16.44
C LEU A 25 4.00 3.79 -16.51
N PHE A 26 3.08 2.82 -16.44
CA PHE A 26 3.39 1.40 -16.58
C PHE A 26 4.01 1.08 -17.95
N VAL A 27 3.39 1.58 -19.02
CA VAL A 27 3.90 1.43 -20.40
C VAL A 27 5.27 2.10 -20.55
N ARG A 28 5.44 3.31 -20.01
CA ARG A 28 6.73 4.01 -20.04
C ARG A 28 7.84 3.17 -19.39
N TRP A 29 7.58 2.59 -18.22
CA TRP A 29 8.52 1.70 -17.55
C TRP A 29 8.79 0.43 -18.38
N LEU A 30 7.74 -0.20 -18.93
CA LEU A 30 7.85 -1.43 -19.73
C LEU A 30 8.78 -1.27 -20.94
N TYR A 31 8.80 -0.07 -21.53
CA TYR A 31 9.69 0.27 -22.65
C TYR A 31 11.03 0.89 -22.22
N GLY A 32 11.44 0.70 -20.97
CA GLY A 32 12.75 1.14 -20.45
C GLY A 32 12.85 2.62 -20.11
N GLY A 33 11.73 3.33 -20.03
CA GLY A 33 11.69 4.72 -19.63
C GLY A 33 11.86 4.90 -18.11
N THR A 34 12.66 5.89 -17.70
CA THR A 34 12.82 6.23 -16.28
C THR A 34 11.58 6.92 -15.73
N LEU A 35 11.18 6.52 -14.53
CA LEU A 35 10.17 7.17 -13.71
C LEU A 35 10.88 8.19 -12.79
N HIS A 36 10.26 9.35 -12.58
CA HIS A 36 10.89 10.46 -11.84
C HIS A 36 10.18 10.76 -10.52
N GLY A 37 9.29 9.85 -10.11
CA GLY A 37 8.35 10.10 -9.03
C GLY A 37 7.32 11.20 -9.35
N PRO A 38 6.33 11.38 -8.47
CA PRO A 38 5.39 12.48 -8.55
C PRO A 38 6.04 13.82 -8.17
N LYS A 39 5.68 14.90 -8.87
CA LYS A 39 6.11 16.28 -8.52
C LYS A 39 5.01 17.09 -7.83
N ASP A 40 3.78 16.60 -7.90
CA ASP A 40 2.58 17.23 -7.38
C ASP A 40 1.54 16.17 -6.98
N PHE A 41 0.40 16.63 -6.45
CA PHE A 41 -0.66 15.75 -5.97
C PHE A 41 -1.35 14.95 -7.09
N ALA A 42 -1.43 15.50 -8.30
CA ALA A 42 -2.01 14.80 -9.45
C ALA A 42 -1.08 13.67 -9.92
N GLY A 43 0.20 13.96 -10.10
CA GLY A 43 1.23 12.96 -10.36
C GLY A 43 1.23 11.86 -9.29
N PHE A 44 1.07 12.23 -8.02
CA PHE A 44 0.97 11.27 -6.93
C PHE A 44 -0.17 10.26 -7.14
N THR A 45 -1.34 10.71 -7.59
CA THR A 45 -2.47 9.80 -7.86
C THR A 45 -2.20 8.82 -8.99
N HIS A 46 -1.43 9.22 -10.00
CA HIS A 46 -1.04 8.33 -11.11
C HIS A 46 -0.04 7.26 -10.66
N TYR A 47 0.93 7.62 -9.81
CA TYR A 47 1.85 6.64 -9.24
C TYR A 47 1.17 5.70 -8.23
N LEU A 48 0.12 6.14 -7.55
CA LEU A 48 -0.70 5.25 -6.73
C LEU A 48 -1.46 4.22 -7.58
N ALA A 49 -1.98 4.63 -8.73
CA ALA A 49 -2.55 3.71 -9.70
C ALA A 49 -1.49 2.75 -10.28
N LEU A 50 -0.28 3.26 -10.53
CA LEU A 50 0.88 2.47 -10.94
C LEU A 50 1.22 1.36 -9.92
N TYR A 51 1.20 1.67 -8.62
CA TYR A 51 1.39 0.67 -7.55
C TYR A 51 0.35 -0.46 -7.62
N CYS A 52 -0.92 -0.11 -7.82
CA CYS A 52 -1.98 -1.11 -7.89
C CYS A 52 -1.86 -1.98 -9.14
N LEU A 53 -1.35 -1.41 -10.25
CA LEU A 53 -0.99 -2.19 -11.43
C LEU A 53 0.18 -3.12 -11.16
N ALA A 54 1.22 -2.63 -10.48
CA ALA A 54 2.37 -3.41 -10.08
C ALA A 54 1.96 -4.66 -9.29
N ILE A 55 1.09 -4.50 -8.28
CA ILE A 55 0.54 -5.63 -7.53
C ILE A 55 -0.30 -6.54 -8.42
N ARG A 56 -1.22 -5.98 -9.21
CA ARG A 56 -2.13 -6.76 -10.05
C ARG A 56 -1.38 -7.65 -11.05
N PHE A 57 -0.27 -7.16 -11.60
CA PHE A 57 0.55 -7.88 -12.57
C PHE A 57 1.76 -8.58 -11.96
N GLY A 58 1.93 -8.54 -10.62
CA GLY A 58 3.06 -9.16 -9.93
C GLY A 58 4.42 -8.58 -10.32
N VAL A 59 4.48 -7.29 -10.64
CA VAL A 59 5.71 -6.58 -11.04
C VAL A 59 6.29 -5.89 -9.81
N GLU A 60 7.28 -6.51 -9.19
CA GLU A 60 7.84 -6.05 -7.92
C GLU A 60 8.71 -4.79 -8.06
N ASP A 61 9.54 -4.70 -9.10
CA ASP A 61 10.40 -3.54 -9.39
C ASP A 61 9.64 -2.20 -9.46
N LEU A 62 8.34 -2.27 -9.76
CA LEU A 62 7.47 -1.11 -9.93
C LEU A 62 6.75 -0.71 -8.64
N GLN A 63 6.74 -1.60 -7.64
CA GLN A 63 6.16 -1.33 -6.32
C GLN A 63 7.00 -0.32 -5.53
N ASP A 64 8.31 -0.30 -5.79
CA ASP A 64 9.29 0.56 -5.11
C ASP A 64 9.22 2.03 -5.56
N GLU A 65 8.69 2.28 -6.75
CA GLU A 65 8.63 3.61 -7.37
C GLU A 65 7.37 4.41 -6.98
N ALA A 66 6.44 3.80 -6.24
CA ALA A 66 5.12 4.39 -6.01
C ALA A 66 4.90 4.92 -4.56
N PRO A 67 4.31 6.11 -4.42
CA PRO A 67 4.22 6.81 -3.15
C PRO A 67 3.02 6.34 -2.29
N ALA A 68 3.30 6.17 -1.00
CA ALA A 68 2.49 5.43 -0.03
C ALA A 68 1.46 6.27 0.75
N PHE A 69 0.47 6.94 0.14
CA PHE A 69 -0.42 7.84 0.92
C PHE A 69 -1.94 7.76 0.70
N ARG A 70 -2.51 6.59 0.35
CA ARG A 70 -3.98 6.41 0.39
C ARG A 70 -4.38 5.02 0.87
N ILE A 71 -4.64 4.88 2.18
CA ILE A 71 -5.17 3.65 2.81
C ILE A 71 -6.38 3.12 2.03
N GLU A 72 -7.39 3.96 1.81
CA GLU A 72 -8.62 3.55 1.12
C GLU A 72 -8.38 2.93 -0.26
N TYR A 73 -7.51 3.56 -1.06
CA TYR A 73 -7.24 3.12 -2.41
C TYR A 73 -6.50 1.78 -2.42
N VAL A 74 -5.46 1.64 -1.59
CA VAL A 74 -4.70 0.39 -1.47
C VAL A 74 -5.61 -0.74 -1.00
N TYR A 75 -6.45 -0.52 0.02
CA TYR A 75 -7.38 -1.55 0.48
C TYR A 75 -8.49 -1.89 -0.54
N THR A 76 -8.85 -0.95 -1.42
CA THR A 76 -9.85 -1.19 -2.47
C THR A 76 -9.28 -2.00 -3.64
N PHE A 77 -8.03 -1.72 -4.04
CA PHE A 77 -7.48 -2.23 -5.31
C PHE A 77 -6.41 -3.31 -5.16
N THR A 78 -6.03 -3.67 -3.93
CA THR A 78 -5.10 -4.79 -3.67
C THR A 78 -5.85 -5.90 -2.92
N PRO A 79 -5.79 -7.17 -3.35
CA PRO A 79 -6.40 -8.26 -2.61
C PRO A 79 -5.51 -8.69 -1.42
N GLY A 80 -6.10 -8.81 -0.23
CA GLY A 80 -5.43 -9.34 0.96
C GLY A 80 -4.31 -8.48 1.55
N PRO A 81 -3.63 -8.98 2.61
CA PRO A 81 -2.53 -8.27 3.27
C PRO A 81 -1.33 -8.05 2.34
N ASN A 82 -0.76 -6.85 2.38
CA ASN A 82 0.49 -6.52 1.68
C ASN A 82 1.30 -5.48 2.46
N ALA A 83 2.57 -5.31 2.07
CA ALA A 83 3.51 -4.44 2.77
C ALA A 83 3.05 -2.98 2.82
N MET A 84 2.42 -2.47 1.77
CA MET A 84 1.89 -1.11 1.72
C MET A 84 0.69 -0.91 2.65
N ARG A 85 -0.24 -1.88 2.74
CA ARG A 85 -1.32 -1.85 3.75
C ARG A 85 -0.73 -1.74 5.16
N ASN A 86 0.25 -2.59 5.48
CA ASN A 86 0.92 -2.60 6.78
C ASN A 86 1.65 -1.27 7.08
N PHE A 87 2.42 -0.75 6.12
CA PHE A 87 3.12 0.54 6.26
C PHE A 87 2.14 1.69 6.51
N LEU A 88 1.10 1.78 5.68
CA LEU A 88 0.09 2.83 5.73
C LEU A 88 -0.68 2.82 7.06
N ILE A 89 -1.14 1.63 7.47
CA ILE A 89 -1.97 1.50 8.66
C ILE A 89 -1.15 1.71 9.93
N THR A 90 0.09 1.22 9.97
CA THR A 90 1.01 1.44 11.08
C THR A 90 1.45 2.90 11.17
N THR A 91 1.66 3.57 10.03
CA THR A 91 1.90 5.02 10.01
C THR A 91 0.71 5.79 10.55
N ALA A 92 -0.52 5.47 10.13
CA ALA A 92 -1.72 6.13 10.65
C ALA A 92 -1.91 5.89 12.17
N ALA A 93 -1.64 4.68 12.63
CA ALA A 93 -1.71 4.32 14.04
C ALA A 93 -0.65 5.09 14.86
N TYR A 94 0.59 5.16 14.37
CA TYR A 94 1.67 5.93 14.99
C TYR A 94 1.28 7.41 15.11
N ARG A 95 0.79 8.03 14.03
CA ARG A 95 0.36 9.43 14.08
C ARG A 95 -0.75 9.67 15.10
N SER A 96 -1.68 8.72 15.24
CA SER A 96 -2.77 8.82 16.22
C SER A 96 -2.29 8.73 17.67
N LEU A 97 -1.17 8.04 17.92
CA LEU A 97 -0.59 7.86 19.25
C LEU A 97 0.46 8.92 19.60
N CYS A 98 1.24 9.37 18.63
CA CYS A 98 2.49 10.11 18.85
C CYS A 98 2.50 11.53 18.29
N ASP A 99 1.78 11.80 17.19
CA ASP A 99 1.80 13.13 16.58
C ASP A 99 0.86 14.09 17.34
N THR A 100 1.14 15.39 17.23
CA THR A 100 0.31 16.42 17.85
C THR A 100 -1.11 16.38 17.27
N PRO A 101 -2.16 16.32 18.12
CA PRO A 101 -3.54 16.37 17.68
C PRO A 101 -3.81 17.60 16.80
N PRO A 102 -4.55 17.46 15.67
CA PRO A 102 -4.94 18.59 14.83
C PRO A 102 -5.85 19.59 15.56
N ALA A 103 -6.60 19.12 16.57
CA ALA A 103 -7.43 19.95 17.42
C ALA A 103 -7.56 19.31 18.83
N PRO A 104 -7.88 20.10 19.88
CA PRO A 104 -8.15 19.57 21.21
C PRO A 104 -9.25 18.49 21.18
N GLY A 105 -8.95 17.31 21.74
CA GLY A 105 -9.88 16.17 21.76
C GLY A 105 -9.98 15.37 20.45
N GLN A 106 -9.26 15.76 19.39
CA GLN A 106 -9.22 15.03 18.12
C GLN A 106 -7.92 14.21 18.01
N PHE A 107 -7.95 12.97 18.50
CA PHE A 107 -6.79 12.05 18.45
C PHE A 107 -6.66 11.27 17.14
N VAL A 108 -7.75 11.21 16.37
CA VAL A 108 -7.82 10.51 15.08
C VAL A 108 -8.43 11.46 14.05
N SER A 109 -7.85 11.52 12.86
CA SER A 109 -8.35 12.37 11.76
C SER A 109 -9.73 11.91 11.28
N ASP A 110 -10.54 12.83 10.74
CA ASP A 110 -11.90 12.49 10.31
C ASP A 110 -11.92 11.53 9.12
N SER A 111 -10.90 11.59 8.25
CA SER A 111 -10.70 10.59 7.19
C SER A 111 -10.48 9.20 7.77
N MET A 112 -9.66 9.07 8.81
CA MET A 112 -9.40 7.77 9.45
C MET A 112 -10.63 7.27 10.22
N LYS A 113 -11.35 8.15 10.93
CA LYS A 113 -12.64 7.80 11.54
C LYS A 113 -13.62 7.24 10.53
N THR A 114 -13.73 7.88 9.36
CA THR A 114 -14.59 7.41 8.26
C THR A 114 -14.17 6.03 7.78
N LEU A 115 -12.87 5.78 7.62
CA LEU A 115 -12.37 4.48 7.21
C LEU A 115 -12.61 3.39 8.26
N VAL A 116 -12.34 3.65 9.54
CA VAL A 116 -12.60 2.70 10.64
C VAL A 116 -14.10 2.42 10.77
N ALA A 117 -14.95 3.44 10.66
CA ALA A 117 -16.40 3.30 10.77
C ALA A 117 -17.01 2.42 9.66
N ARG A 118 -16.39 2.36 8.49
CA ARG A 118 -16.79 1.43 7.41
C ARG A 118 -16.48 -0.04 7.74
N GLY A 119 -15.57 -0.30 8.68
CA GLY A 119 -15.20 -1.65 9.11
C GLY A 119 -14.31 -2.40 8.12
N GLY A 120 -14.35 -3.72 8.17
CA GLY A 120 -13.53 -4.61 7.34
C GLY A 120 -12.06 -4.66 7.76
N ASP A 121 -11.19 -5.10 6.84
CA ASP A 121 -9.76 -5.29 7.08
C ASP A 121 -9.08 -4.02 7.61
N VAL A 122 -9.45 -2.83 7.11
CA VAL A 122 -8.86 -1.55 7.55
C VAL A 122 -9.04 -1.35 9.06
N ALA A 123 -10.22 -1.67 9.60
CA ALA A 123 -10.49 -1.47 11.02
C ALA A 123 -9.75 -2.50 11.89
N ALA A 124 -9.68 -3.76 11.42
CA ALA A 124 -8.94 -4.81 12.10
C ALA A 124 -7.43 -4.49 12.13
N ASP A 125 -6.85 -4.18 10.97
CA ASP A 125 -5.45 -3.87 10.80
C ASP A 125 -5.05 -2.60 11.60
N PHE A 126 -5.94 -1.59 11.67
CA PHE A 126 -5.70 -0.40 12.48
C PHE A 126 -5.69 -0.68 13.98
N ALA A 127 -6.64 -1.49 14.46
CA ALA A 127 -6.68 -1.89 15.87
C ALA A 127 -5.44 -2.71 16.23
N GLU A 128 -5.05 -3.65 15.38
CA GLU A 128 -3.85 -4.46 15.56
C GLU A 128 -2.58 -3.60 15.55
N ALA A 129 -2.46 -2.64 14.63
CA ALA A 129 -1.33 -1.73 14.57
C ALA A 129 -1.20 -0.86 15.83
N LEU A 130 -2.30 -0.36 16.39
CA LEU A 130 -2.28 0.37 17.67
C LEU A 130 -1.78 -0.51 18.81
N VAL A 131 -2.25 -1.77 18.89
CA VAL A 131 -1.79 -2.73 19.91
C VAL A 131 -0.31 -3.04 19.71
N ARG A 132 0.14 -3.26 18.47
CA ARG A 132 1.54 -3.55 18.15
C ARG A 132 2.46 -2.41 18.55
N LEU A 133 2.08 -1.18 18.23
CA LEU A 133 2.82 0.02 18.62
C LEU A 133 2.89 0.20 20.14
N SER A 134 1.81 -0.11 20.85
CA SER A 134 1.79 -0.05 22.31
C SER A 134 2.77 -1.03 22.96
N LYS A 135 3.04 -2.17 22.30
CA LYS A 135 3.97 -3.21 22.78
C LYS A 135 5.41 -2.96 22.34
N ASN A 136 5.65 -2.28 21.22
CA ASN A 136 6.98 -2.12 20.63
C ASN A 136 7.69 -0.83 21.04
N GLY A 137 7.16 -0.08 22.01
CA GLY A 137 7.74 1.19 22.43
C GLY A 137 7.47 2.34 21.47
N LEU A 138 6.40 2.27 20.68
CA LEU A 138 6.00 3.29 19.71
C LEU A 138 7.11 3.56 18.68
N VAL A 139 7.62 2.52 18.02
CA VAL A 139 8.63 2.68 16.97
C VAL A 139 7.98 3.25 15.70
N ASP A 140 8.55 4.33 15.18
CA ASP A 140 8.09 4.98 13.94
C ASP A 140 8.58 4.19 12.72
N VAL A 141 7.67 3.47 12.07
CA VAL A 141 7.94 2.70 10.85
C VAL A 141 8.49 3.54 9.71
N ARG A 142 8.25 4.86 9.68
CA ARG A 142 8.78 5.75 8.62
C ARG A 142 10.29 6.00 8.72
N LYS A 143 10.91 5.56 9.82
CA LYS A 143 12.35 5.77 10.08
C LYS A 143 13.16 4.47 9.92
N GLY A 144 12.53 3.39 9.48
CA GLY A 144 13.19 2.11 9.18
C GLY A 144 14.03 2.17 7.91
N SER A 145 14.67 1.05 7.57
CA SER A 145 15.30 0.89 6.25
C SER A 145 14.22 0.72 5.19
N ASP A 146 14.47 1.18 3.95
CA ASP A 146 13.49 1.03 2.86
C ASP A 146 13.07 -0.45 2.71
N GLU A 147 14.00 -1.38 2.91
CA GLU A 147 13.78 -2.85 2.84
C GLU A 147 12.70 -3.39 3.80
N ASP A 148 12.37 -2.66 4.87
CA ASP A 148 11.36 -3.09 5.86
C ASP A 148 9.92 -3.06 5.29
N PHE A 149 9.72 -2.40 4.14
CA PHE A 149 8.41 -2.17 3.53
C PHE A 149 8.30 -2.63 2.06
N HIS A 150 9.37 -3.23 1.52
CA HIS A 150 9.42 -3.76 0.15
C HIS A 150 9.42 -5.29 0.16
N VAL A 151 8.75 -5.88 -0.82
CA VAL A 151 8.80 -7.34 -1.06
C VAL A 151 9.99 -7.60 -1.99
N ARG A 152 10.88 -8.52 -1.62
CA ARG A 152 12.04 -8.84 -2.46
C ARG A 152 11.62 -9.69 -3.67
N PRO A 153 12.35 -9.61 -4.80
CA PRO A 153 12.15 -10.37 -6.06
C PRO A 153 12.00 -11.90 -5.93
N ASP A 154 12.26 -12.48 -4.76
CA ASP A 154 12.07 -13.89 -4.46
C ASP A 154 10.71 -14.20 -3.81
N GLY A 155 9.79 -13.23 -3.75
CA GLY A 155 8.49 -13.33 -3.10
C GLY A 155 8.58 -13.46 -1.58
N LYS A 156 9.79 -13.32 -1.01
CA LYS A 156 9.99 -13.25 0.43
C LYS A 156 10.03 -11.77 0.80
N GLY A 157 9.02 -11.30 1.52
CA GLY A 157 9.27 -10.20 2.45
C GLY A 157 10.48 -10.57 3.30
N VAL A 158 11.29 -9.60 3.72
CA VAL A 158 12.43 -9.89 4.60
C VAL A 158 11.94 -10.81 5.72
N GLN A 159 12.43 -12.05 5.73
CA GLN A 159 12.11 -13.01 6.78
C GLN A 159 12.74 -12.44 8.05
N GLY A 160 11.89 -11.95 8.96
CA GLY A 160 12.32 -11.15 10.12
C GLY A 160 12.43 -9.68 9.72
N LEU A 161 11.53 -8.82 10.15
CA LEU A 161 11.46 -8.44 11.56
C LEU A 161 10.01 -8.33 12.04
N GLU A 162 9.52 -9.38 12.70
CA GLU A 162 8.88 -9.09 13.97
C GLU A 162 10.00 -8.64 14.92
N PRO A 163 9.97 -7.42 15.49
CA PRO A 163 11.01 -6.92 16.39
C PRO A 163 11.09 -7.67 17.74
N TYR A 164 10.60 -8.91 17.82
CA TYR A 164 10.65 -9.80 18.98
C TYR A 164 11.31 -11.15 18.68
N GLN A 165 11.98 -11.31 17.54
CA GLN A 165 12.61 -12.58 17.15
C GLN A 165 14.14 -12.63 17.30
N ASP A 166 14.74 -11.78 18.11
CA ASP A 166 16.04 -12.13 18.72
C ASP A 166 16.07 -11.75 20.21
N PRO A 167 16.60 -12.63 21.08
CA PRO A 167 16.51 -12.51 22.54
C PRO A 167 17.36 -11.39 23.15
#